data_AF-A0A1Q6EAF6-F1
#
_entry.id   AF-A0A1Q6EAF6-F1
#
_cell.length_a   1.000
_cell.length_b   1.000
_cell.length_c   1.000
_cell.angle_alpha   90.00
_cell.angle_beta   90.00
_cell.angle_gamma   90.00
#
_symmetry.space_group_name_H-M   'P 1'
#
loop_
_entity.id
_entity.type
_entity.pdbx_description
1 polymer ?
#
loop_
_entity_poly.entity_id
_entity_poly.type
_entity_poly.pdbx_seq_one_letter_code
_entity_poly.pdbx_strand_id
1 'polypeptide(L)' 'MNNVVSLQPFGCIANHIVSKGVEKRIKTLYPQMHLLSLDFDSGVSDVNVTNRLMLLTDNIR' A
#
# COMPACT_ATOMS: atom_id res chain seq x y z
N MET A 1 -6.35 -10.90 10.71
CA MET A 1 -6.39 -9.82 9.71
C MET A 1 -5.12 -9.02 9.88
N ASN A 2 -4.10 -9.26 9.04
CA ASN A 2 -2.75 -8.70 9.21
C ASN A 2 -2.29 -7.90 7.99
N ASN A 3 -3.17 -7.70 7.01
CA ASN A 3 -2.84 -7.12 5.72
C ASN A 3 -3.69 -5.86 5.52
N VAL A 4 -3.04 -4.76 5.20
CA VAL A 4 -3.68 -3.46 4.99
C VAL A 4 -3.24 -2.91 3.64
N VAL A 5 -4.21 -2.44 2.86
CA VAL A 5 -3.97 -1.75 1.59
C VAL A 5 -4.36 -0.28 1.76
N SER A 6 -3.42 0.61 1.49
CA SER A 6 -3.60 2.06 1.45
C SER A 6 -3.74 2.49 -0.01
N LEU A 7 -4.93 2.95 -0.38
CA LEU A 7 -5.24 3.39 -1.75
C LEU A 7 -5.07 4.90 -1.81
N GLN A 8 -4.19 5.38 -2.68
CA GLN A 8 -3.73 6.76 -2.70
C GLN A 8 -3.94 7.37 -4.10
N PRO A 9 -4.48 8.59 -4.22
CA PRO A 9 -4.55 9.26 -5.51
C PRO A 9 -3.14 9.63 -6.00
N PHE A 10 -2.86 9.35 -7.27
CA PHE A 10 -1.56 9.63 -7.88
C PHE A 10 -1.23 11.13 -7.81
N GLY A 11 0.04 11.45 -7.55
CA GLY A 11 0.54 12.83 -7.50
C GLY A 11 0.19 13.62 -6.23
N CYS A 12 -0.53 13.05 -5.27
CA CYS A 12 -0.83 13.74 -4.01
C CYS A 12 0.30 13.54 -2.98
N ILE A 13 1.32 14.42 -3.03
CA ILE A 13 2.49 14.38 -2.12
C ILE A 13 2.07 14.32 -0.64
N ALA A 14 1.03 15.07 -0.25
CA ALA A 14 0.52 15.07 1.12
C ALA A 14 0.08 13.66 1.56
N ASN A 15 -0.66 12.95 0.71
CA ASN A 15 -1.08 11.57 1.00
C ASN A 15 0.12 10.63 1.09
N HIS A 16 1.11 10.77 0.21
CA HIS A 16 2.30 9.92 0.21
C HIS A 16 3.11 10.10 1.50
N ILE A 17 3.29 11.35 1.96
CA ILE A 17 3.99 11.67 3.21
C ILE A 17 3.24 11.09 4.42
N VAL A 18 1.93 11.35 4.51
CA VAL A 18 1.11 10.88 5.63
C VAL A 18 1.06 9.36 5.69
N SER A 19 0.78 8.69 4.57
CA SER A 19 0.73 7.22 4.48
C SER A 19 2.04 6.60 4.95
N LYS A 20 3.19 7.12 4.49
CA LYS A 20 4.51 6.64 4.91
C LYS A 20 4.79 6.84 6.40
N GLY A 21 4.34 7.95 6.98
CA GLY A 21 4.44 8.21 8.41
C GLY A 21 3.63 7.23 9.24
N VAL A 22 2.38 6.98 8.82
CA VAL A 22 1.48 6.01 9.45
C VAL A 22 2.05 4.59 9.33
N GLU A 23 2.50 4.19 8.14
CA GLU A 23 3.09 2.87 7.88
C GLU A 23 4.28 2.61 8.81
N LYS A 24 5.18 3.59 8.98
CA LYS A 24 6.34 3.47 9.87
C LYS A 24 5.93 3.23 11.32
N ARG A 25 4.92 3.97 11.79
CA ARG A 25 4.40 3.80 13.16
C ARG A 25 3.75 2.44 13.34
N ILE A 26 2.93 2.02 12.38
CA ILE A 26 2.25 0.73 12.45
C ILE A 26 3.25 -0.43 12.40
N LYS A 27 4.25 -0.42 11.51
CA LYS A 27 5.31 -1.45 11.48
C LYS A 27 6.10 -1.55 12.79
N THR A 28 6.23 -0.45 13.52
CA THR A 28 6.89 -0.44 14.84
C THR A 28 6.02 -1.13 15.90
N LEU A 29 4.71 -0.91 15.87
CA LEU A 29 3.76 -1.48 16.84
C LEU A 29 3.35 -2.92 16.50
N TYR A 30 3.28 -3.24 15.21
CA TYR A 30 2.83 -4.51 14.66
C TYR A 30 3.78 -4.96 13.53
N PRO A 31 4.97 -5.50 13.86
CA PRO A 31 5.97 -5.90 12.87
C PRO A 31 5.49 -6.97 11.89
N GLN A 32 4.53 -7.80 12.30
CA GLN A 32 3.90 -8.85 11.51
C GLN A 32 2.83 -8.34 10.54
N MET A 33 2.59 -7.02 10.50
CA MET A 33 1.56 -6.44 9.65
C MET A 33 2.12 -6.11 8.26
N HIS A 34 1.44 -6.60 7.22
CA HIS A 34 1.78 -6.29 5.84
C HIS A 34 0.99 -5.07 5.39
N LEU A 35 1.69 -4.03 4.96
CA LEU A 35 1.09 -2.82 4.40
C LEU A 35 1.51 -2.66 2.94
N LEU A 36 0.53 -2.42 2.07
CA LEU A 36 0.75 -2.07 0.68
C LEU A 36 0.17 -0.69 0.40
N SER A 37 1.00 0.22 -0.09
CA SER A 37 0.54 1.51 -0.64
C SER A 37 0.38 1.39 -2.15
N LEU A 38 -0.79 1.78 -2.66
CA LEU A 38 -1.19 1.67 -4.06
C LEU A 38 -1.63 3.03 -4.59
N ASP A 39 -0.90 3.53 -5.58
CA ASP A 39 -1.29 4.75 -6.29
C ASP A 39 -2.32 4.41 -7.36
N PHE A 40 -3.45 5.12 -7.36
CA PHE A 40 -4.57 4.91 -8.25
C PHE A 40 -5.00 6.23 -8.90
N ASP A 41 -5.04 6.25 -10.22
CA ASP A 41 -5.65 7.30 -11.03
C ASP A 41 -6.19 6.69 -12.32
N SER A 42 -6.78 7.51 -13.19
CA SER A 42 -7.31 7.08 -14.49
C SER A 42 -6.23 6.71 -15.52
N GLY A 43 -4.95 6.97 -15.24
CA GLY A 43 -3.81 6.67 -16.11
C GLY A 43 -3.02 5.42 -15.69
N VAL A 44 -3.20 4.94 -14.45
CA VAL A 44 -2.60 3.69 -13.97
C VAL A 44 -3.31 2.51 -14.61
N SER A 45 -2.54 1.58 -15.17
CA SER A 45 -3.11 0.37 -15.77
C SER A 45 -3.67 -0.58 -14.70
N ASP A 46 -4.80 -1.21 -15.00
CA ASP A 46 -5.40 -2.26 -14.15
C ASP A 46 -4.43 -3.41 -13.86
N VAL A 47 -3.54 -3.69 -14.82
CA VAL A 47 -2.47 -4.69 -14.70
C VAL A 47 -1.48 -4.31 -13.60
N ASN A 48 -1.11 -3.02 -13.48
CA ASN A 48 -0.21 -2.57 -12.42
C ASN A 48 -0.83 -2.74 -11.02
N VAL A 49 -2.11 -2.40 -10.86
CA VAL A 49 -2.84 -2.59 -9.60
C VAL A 49 -2.94 -4.08 -9.26
N THR A 50 -3.31 -4.90 -10.25
CA THR A 50 -3.45 -6.36 -10.08
C THR A 50 -2.13 -7.01 -9.68
N ASN A 51 -1.02 -6.68 -10.35
CA ASN A 51 0.30 -7.23 -10.04
C ASN A 51 0.76 -6.89 -8.63
N ARG A 52 0.50 -5.67 -8.16
CA ARG A 52 0.84 -5.23 -6.80
C ARG A 52 0.05 -5.98 -5.73
N LEU A 53 -1.25 -6.20 -5.96
CA LEU A 53 -2.09 -6.99 -5.07
C LEU A 53 -1.70 -8.47 -5.05
N MET A 54 -1.34 -9.03 -6.21
CA MET A 54 -0.87 -10.40 -6.32
C MET A 54 0.45 -10.61 -5.58
N LEU A 55 1.40 -9.68 -5.74
CA LEU A 55 2.67 -9.70 -4.98
C LEU A 55 2.44 -9.63 -3.47
N LEU A 56 1.49 -8.82 -2.99
CA LEU A 56 1.15 -8.80 -1.57
C LEU A 56 0.67 -10.19 -1.12
N THR A 57 -0.24 -10.80 -1.88
CA THR A 57 -0.80 -12.13 -1.57
C THR A 57 0.27 -13.23 -1.57
N ASP A 58 1.19 -13.21 -2.52
CA ASP A 58 2.29 -14.18 -2.60
C ASP A 58 3.29 -14.04 -1.45
N ASN A 59 3.54 -12.82 -0.95
CA ASN A 59 4.39 -12.58 0.22
C ASN A 59 3.73 -13.00 1.55
N ILE A 60 2.44 -13.34 1.56
CA ILE A 60 1.68 -13.75 2.75
C ILE A 60 1.55 -15.29 2.84
N ARG A 61 1.88 -16.02 1.77
CA ARG A 61 1.95 -17.49 1.77
C ARG A 61 3.21 -18.00 2.46
#